data_AF-A0A972IVP5-F1
#
_entry.id   AF-A0A972IVP5-F1
#
_cell.length_a   1.000
_cell.length_b   1.000
_cell.length_c   1.000
_cell.angle_alpha   90.00
_cell.angle_beta   90.00
_cell.angle_gamma   90.00
#
_symmetry.space_group_name_H-M   'P 1'
#
loop_
_entity.id
_entity.type
_entity.pdbx_description
1 polymer ?
#
loop_
_entity_poly.entity_id
_entity_poly.type
_entity_poly.pdbx_seq_one_letter_code
_entity_poly.pdbx_strand_id
1 'polypeptide(L)'
;MVSLDETKGRDQWISKFGFIMAVAGSQIGLGNLWKFPYLAGSNGGGAFVFVYLIIVLLVGFTLTLGEMLIGRHTQLGAVGAYKKLSKKWTWLGGLGVLAGFLILSFYSVVGGWIINYMVKSVTGALGTADFGGFISSPAAPVVYHAIFMLATLAIVIGGISRGIERASKVLMPALFVMTLIV
;
A
#
# COMPACT_ATOMS: atom_id res chain seq x y z
N MET A 1 -13.42 3.53 31.53
CA MET A 1 -12.25 4.30 31.07
C MET A 1 -11.09 3.34 30.94
N VAL A 2 -10.58 3.08 29.74
CA VAL A 2 -9.34 2.31 29.56
C VAL A 2 -8.19 3.31 29.67
N SER A 3 -7.42 3.21 30.75
CA SER A 3 -6.17 3.97 30.87
C SER A 3 -5.17 3.36 29.89
N LEU A 4 -4.89 4.07 28.79
CA LEU A 4 -3.76 3.75 27.92
C LEU A 4 -2.54 4.44 28.49
N ASP A 5 -1.91 3.77 29.45
CA ASP A 5 -0.74 4.27 30.17
C ASP A 5 0.40 4.63 29.19
N GLU A 6 1.05 5.77 29.43
CA GLU A 6 2.02 6.33 28.50
C GLU A 6 3.36 5.56 28.51
N THR A 7 4.20 5.80 27.50
CA THR A 7 5.63 5.43 27.44
C THR A 7 6.05 3.99 27.09
N LYS A 8 5.26 3.24 26.32
CA LYS A 8 5.91 2.31 25.35
C LYS A 8 6.61 3.16 24.29
N GLY A 9 7.95 3.13 24.28
CA GLY A 9 8.77 3.87 23.32
C GLY A 9 8.30 3.60 21.89
N ARG A 10 8.06 4.67 21.12
CA ARG A 10 7.58 4.59 19.73
C ARG A 10 8.51 3.68 18.93
N ASP A 11 7.95 2.66 18.29
CA ASP A 11 8.68 1.73 17.44
C ASP A 11 9.37 2.47 16.28
N GLN A 12 10.58 2.05 15.93
CA GLN A 12 11.46 2.72 14.98
C GLN A 12 12.05 1.72 13.99
N TRP A 13 12.48 2.23 12.83
CA TRP A 13 13.15 1.43 11.81
C TRP A 13 14.50 0.91 12.32
N ILE A 14 14.72 -0.40 12.18
CA ILE A 14 15.98 -1.08 12.55
C ILE A 14 17.09 -0.69 11.57
N SER A 15 16.78 -0.56 10.26
CA SER A 15 17.79 -0.11 9.28
C SER A 15 17.26 0.83 8.20
N LYS A 16 18.16 1.66 7.66
CA LYS A 16 17.91 2.55 6.52
C LYS A 16 17.34 1.79 5.31
N PHE A 17 17.90 0.60 5.02
CA PHE A 17 17.39 -0.27 3.96
C PHE A 17 15.94 -0.70 4.23
N GLY A 18 15.61 -1.05 5.47
CA GLY A 18 14.25 -1.37 5.88
C GLY A 18 13.25 -0.24 5.66
N PHE A 19 13.61 0.97 6.06
CA PHE A 19 12.84 2.18 5.77
C PHE A 19 12.66 2.40 4.25
N ILE A 20 13.73 2.28 3.46
CA ILE A 20 13.68 2.47 2.00
C ILE A 20 12.85 1.41 1.29
N MET A 21 12.75 0.18 1.82
CA MET A 21 11.89 -0.90 1.30
C MET A 21 10.43 -0.84 1.81
N ALA A 22 10.15 -0.09 2.88
CA ALA A 22 8.78 0.19 3.33
C ALA A 22 8.18 1.45 2.67
N VAL A 23 9.02 2.47 2.47
CA VAL A 23 8.99 3.32 1.26
C VAL A 23 9.31 2.41 0.05
N ALA A 24 9.19 2.88 -1.19
CA ALA A 24 9.09 2.04 -2.39
C ALA A 24 7.85 1.12 -2.34
N GLY A 25 7.77 0.12 -1.46
CA GLY A 25 6.60 -0.77 -1.32
C GLY A 25 5.27 -0.08 -0.97
N SER A 26 5.30 1.10 -0.32
CA SER A 26 4.07 1.88 -0.11
C SER A 26 3.58 2.62 -1.38
N GLN A 27 4.40 2.73 -2.43
CA GLN A 27 4.06 3.39 -3.71
C GLN A 27 4.28 2.53 -4.96
N ILE A 28 4.87 1.33 -4.82
CA ILE A 28 4.89 0.25 -5.81
C ILE A 28 3.82 -0.74 -5.39
N GLY A 29 2.75 -0.83 -6.18
CA GLY A 29 1.66 -1.74 -5.92
C GLY A 29 0.79 -1.94 -7.15
N LEU A 30 -0.43 -2.40 -6.89
CA LEU A 30 -1.37 -2.86 -7.92
C LEU A 30 -1.70 -1.81 -8.99
N GLY A 31 -1.76 -0.53 -8.62
CA GLY A 31 -1.94 0.57 -9.56
C GLY A 31 -0.86 0.60 -10.66
N ASN A 32 0.38 0.25 -10.33
CA ASN A 32 1.49 0.26 -11.30
C ASN A 32 1.47 -1.00 -12.20
N LEU A 33 0.94 -2.12 -11.70
CA LEU A 33 0.95 -3.41 -12.41
C LEU A 33 -0.17 -3.53 -13.45
N TRP A 34 -1.39 -3.04 -13.18
CA TRP A 34 -2.49 -3.08 -14.16
C TRP A 34 -2.95 -1.69 -14.63
N LYS A 35 -3.12 -0.73 -13.71
CA LYS A 35 -3.83 0.52 -14.04
C LYS A 35 -2.97 1.44 -14.89
N PHE A 36 -1.68 1.52 -14.59
CA PHE A 36 -0.75 2.34 -15.35
C PHE A 36 -0.56 1.82 -16.79
N PRO A 37 -0.28 0.53 -17.08
CA PRO A 37 -0.21 0.02 -18.44
C PRO A 37 -1.51 0.22 -19.23
N TYR A 38 -2.66 -0.03 -18.60
CA TYR A 38 -3.97 0.20 -19.22
C TYR A 38 -4.17 1.66 -19.61
N LEU A 39 -3.94 2.60 -18.69
CA LEU A 39 -4.08 4.03 -18.97
C LEU A 39 -3.06 4.54 -19.99
N ALA A 40 -1.81 4.07 -19.93
CA ALA A 40 -0.82 4.42 -20.94
C ALA A 40 -1.26 3.93 -22.33
N GLY A 41 -1.69 2.67 -22.45
CA GLY A 41 -2.20 2.11 -23.70
C GLY A 41 -3.42 2.87 -24.25
N SER A 42 -4.38 3.22 -23.40
CA SER A 42 -5.61 3.89 -23.83
C SER A 42 -5.50 5.41 -24.06
N ASN A 43 -4.44 6.07 -23.59
CA ASN A 43 -4.29 7.54 -23.65
C ASN A 43 -3.10 8.00 -24.51
N GLY A 44 -2.73 7.24 -25.55
CA GLY A 44 -1.69 7.65 -26.50
C GLY A 44 -0.26 7.23 -26.14
N GLY A 45 -0.10 6.19 -25.32
CA GLY A 45 1.17 5.50 -25.10
C GLY A 45 2.28 6.39 -24.57
N GLY A 46 3.36 6.54 -25.36
CA GLY A 46 4.53 7.32 -24.98
C GLY A 46 4.25 8.78 -24.64
N ALA A 47 3.25 9.41 -25.28
CA ALA A 47 2.87 10.80 -24.99
C ALA A 47 2.28 10.93 -23.57
N PHE A 48 1.42 10.00 -23.16
CA PHE A 48 0.91 9.91 -21.79
C PHE A 48 2.04 9.68 -20.80
N VAL A 49 2.96 8.75 -21.09
CA VAL A 49 4.10 8.44 -20.22
C VAL A 49 5.02 9.66 -20.02
N PHE A 50 5.29 10.43 -21.09
CA PHE A 50 6.11 11.64 -21.00
C PHE A 50 5.49 12.71 -20.08
N VAL A 51 4.20 13.01 -20.27
CA VAL A 51 3.47 13.97 -19.42
C VAL A 51 3.37 13.46 -17.96
N TYR A 52 3.10 12.16 -17.79
CA TYR A 52 3.07 11.51 -16.48
C TYR A 52 4.41 11.67 -15.73
N LEU A 53 5.55 11.44 -16.40
CA LEU A 53 6.87 11.58 -15.78
C LEU A 53 7.14 13.02 -15.31
N ILE A 54 6.74 14.03 -16.09
CA ILE A 54 6.85 15.45 -15.69
C ILE A 54 6.02 15.71 -14.42
N ILE A 55 4.77 15.23 -14.37
CA ILE A 55 3.88 15.41 -13.21
C ILE A 55 4.43 14.67 -11.98
N VAL A 56 4.97 13.46 -12.15
CA VAL A 56 5.58 12.69 -11.05
C VAL A 56 6.82 13.41 -10.49
N LEU A 57 7.68 13.97 -11.34
CA LEU A 57 8.88 14.70 -10.92
C LEU A 57 8.58 16.05 -10.25
N LEU A 58 7.56 16.78 -10.73
CA LEU A 58 7.23 18.10 -10.19
C LEU A 58 6.29 18.04 -8.98
N VAL A 59 5.26 17.19 -9.02
CA VAL A 59 4.20 17.13 -8.01
C VAL A 59 4.38 15.93 -7.08
N GLY A 60 4.58 14.74 -7.64
CA GLY A 60 4.72 13.51 -6.84
C GLY A 60 5.92 13.55 -5.88
N PHE A 61 7.08 13.94 -6.40
CA PHE A 61 8.33 14.05 -5.63
C PHE A 61 8.24 15.13 -4.53
N THR A 62 7.74 16.33 -4.85
CA THR A 62 7.68 17.45 -3.90
C THR A 62 6.69 17.18 -2.77
N LEU A 63 5.52 16.62 -3.06
CA LEU A 63 4.54 16.19 -2.05
C LEU A 63 5.10 15.08 -1.16
N THR A 64 5.71 14.04 -1.74
CA THR A 64 6.30 12.92 -0.98
C THR A 64 7.38 13.41 -0.01
N LEU A 65 8.27 14.31 -0.46
CA LEU A 65 9.26 14.94 0.42
C LEU A 65 8.61 15.77 1.53
N GLY A 66 7.58 16.56 1.20
CA GLY A 66 6.84 17.36 2.18
C GLY A 66 6.23 16.50 3.30
N GLU A 67 5.55 15.42 2.94
CA GLU A 67 4.97 14.48 3.90
C GLU A 67 6.05 13.80 4.77
N MET A 68 7.17 13.36 4.18
CA MET A 68 8.29 12.79 4.93
C MET A 68 8.92 13.78 5.90
N LEU A 69 9.09 15.05 5.50
CA LEU A 69 9.63 16.10 6.38
C LEU A 69 8.68 16.39 7.55
N ILE A 70 7.38 16.51 7.27
CA ILE A 70 6.33 16.70 8.30
C ILE A 70 6.32 15.52 9.28
N GLY A 71 6.31 14.29 8.79
CA GLY A 71 6.35 13.09 9.62
C GLY A 71 7.61 13.00 10.48
N ARG A 72 8.79 13.26 9.88
CA ARG A 72 10.08 13.21 10.57
C ARG A 72 10.24 14.30 11.63
N HIS A 73 9.78 15.52 11.36
CA HIS A 73 9.85 16.64 12.31
C HIS A 73 8.84 16.49 13.46
N THR A 74 7.62 16.01 13.17
CA THR A 74 6.58 15.93 14.20
C THR A 74 6.68 14.70 15.07
N GLN A 75 7.15 13.55 14.52
CA GLN A 75 7.16 12.22 15.15
C GLN A 75 5.76 11.75 15.60
N LEU A 76 4.72 12.11 14.85
CA LEU A 76 3.31 11.75 15.10
C LEU A 76 2.69 11.02 13.90
N GLY A 77 1.48 10.47 14.07
CA GLY A 77 0.65 10.01 12.94
C GLY A 77 -0.03 11.19 12.23
N ALA A 78 -0.61 10.97 11.04
CA ALA A 78 -1.08 12.01 10.13
C ALA A 78 -1.87 13.17 10.80
N VAL A 79 -2.98 12.86 11.50
CA VAL A 79 -3.80 13.86 12.22
C VAL A 79 -2.98 14.63 13.25
N GLY A 80 -2.15 13.94 14.03
CA GLY A 80 -1.31 14.54 15.07
C GLY A 80 -0.20 15.43 14.49
N ALA A 81 0.38 15.05 13.36
CA ALA A 81 1.42 15.80 12.67
C ALA A 81 0.91 17.17 12.20
N TYR A 82 -0.22 17.20 11.49
CA TYR A 82 -0.87 18.45 11.10
C TYR A 82 -1.33 19.28 12.31
N LYS A 83 -1.92 18.64 13.34
CA LYS A 83 -2.33 19.32 14.58
C LYS A 83 -1.17 20.01 15.31
N LYS A 84 0.02 19.40 15.31
CA LYS A 84 1.25 19.95 15.93
C LYS A 84 1.82 21.13 15.14
N LEU A 85 1.70 21.12 13.81
CA LEU A 85 2.11 22.23 12.95
C LEU A 85 1.13 23.41 13.01
N SER A 86 -0.18 23.14 12.91
CA SER A 86 -1.22 24.15 13.03
C SER A 86 -2.60 23.53 13.22
N LYS A 87 -3.29 23.96 14.29
CA LYS A 87 -4.68 23.52 14.57
C LYS A 87 -5.61 23.73 13.37
N LYS A 88 -5.43 24.81 12.58
CA LYS A 88 -6.23 25.13 11.39
C LYS A 88 -6.11 24.09 10.26
N TRP A 89 -5.00 23.36 10.18
CA TRP A 89 -4.72 22.38 9.12
C TRP A 89 -4.96 20.92 9.55
N THR A 90 -5.41 20.68 10.80
CA THR A 90 -5.65 19.33 11.35
C THR A 90 -6.56 18.46 10.48
N TRP A 91 -7.53 19.07 9.78
CA TRP A 91 -8.48 18.37 8.92
C TRP A 91 -7.80 17.66 7.73
N LEU A 92 -6.67 18.16 7.21
CA LEU A 92 -5.90 17.50 6.15
C LEU A 92 -5.42 16.11 6.59
N GLY A 93 -4.90 16.01 7.82
CA GLY A 93 -4.51 14.72 8.40
C GLY A 93 -5.70 13.78 8.61
N GLY A 94 -6.90 14.34 8.86
CA GLY A 94 -8.15 13.57 8.92
C GLY A 94 -8.58 13.03 7.54
N LEU A 95 -8.48 13.86 6.50
CA LEU A 95 -8.72 13.44 5.12
C LEU A 95 -7.73 12.36 4.66
N GLY A 96 -6.46 12.44 5.05
CA GLY A 96 -5.48 11.39 4.75
C GLY A 96 -5.86 10.03 5.35
N VAL A 97 -6.35 10.02 6.59
CA VAL A 97 -6.86 8.79 7.24
C VAL A 97 -8.13 8.28 6.55
N LEU A 98 -9.07 9.16 6.21
CA LEU A 98 -10.29 8.79 5.50
C LEU A 98 -9.98 8.24 4.10
N ALA A 99 -9.08 8.87 3.36
CA ALA A 99 -8.63 8.41 2.05
C ALA A 99 -7.96 7.04 2.14
N GLY A 100 -7.07 6.83 3.13
CA GLY A 100 -6.44 5.52 3.38
C GLY A 100 -7.48 4.42 3.68
N PHE A 101 -8.50 4.72 4.49
CA PHE A 101 -9.59 3.80 4.79
C PHE A 101 -10.43 3.46 3.55
N LEU A 102 -10.82 4.47 2.76
CA LEU A 102 -11.57 4.27 1.52
C LEU A 102 -10.77 3.50 0.46
N ILE A 103 -9.47 3.77 0.33
CA ILE A 103 -8.58 3.03 -0.57
C ILE A 103 -8.47 1.57 -0.14
N LEU A 104 -8.22 1.31 1.15
CA LEU A 104 -8.10 -0.05 1.69
C LEU A 104 -9.38 -0.88 1.48
N SER A 105 -10.56 -0.26 1.56
CA SER A 105 -11.85 -0.95 1.40
C SER A 105 -11.98 -1.69 0.06
N PHE A 106 -11.50 -1.10 -1.05
CA PHE A 106 -11.49 -1.77 -2.35
C PHE A 106 -10.16 -2.48 -2.67
N TYR A 107 -9.02 -1.96 -2.20
CA TYR A 107 -7.72 -2.61 -2.42
C TYR A 107 -7.66 -4.02 -1.84
N SER A 108 -8.28 -4.22 -0.68
CA SER A 108 -8.36 -5.53 -0.02
C SER A 108 -9.22 -6.56 -0.77
N VAL A 109 -10.28 -6.10 -1.46
CA VAL A 109 -11.07 -6.97 -2.34
C VAL A 109 -10.22 -7.45 -3.52
N VAL A 110 -9.48 -6.54 -4.17
CA VAL A 110 -8.57 -6.93 -5.26
C VAL A 110 -7.39 -7.77 -4.76
N GLY A 111 -6.89 -7.49 -3.55
CA GLY A 111 -5.94 -8.34 -2.84
C GLY A 111 -6.45 -9.78 -2.69
N GLY A 112 -7.72 -9.96 -2.36
CA GLY A 112 -8.39 -11.26 -2.37
C GLY A 112 -8.40 -11.94 -3.75
N TRP A 113 -8.59 -11.18 -4.84
CA TRP A 113 -8.51 -11.74 -6.19
C TRP A 113 -7.11 -12.31 -6.48
N ILE A 114 -6.05 -11.62 -6.06
CA ILE A 114 -4.66 -12.11 -6.21
C ILE A 114 -4.45 -13.41 -5.45
N ILE A 115 -4.93 -13.51 -4.20
CA ILE A 115 -4.78 -14.75 -3.40
C ILE A 115 -5.52 -15.91 -4.09
N ASN A 116 -6.74 -15.69 -4.58
CA ASN A 116 -7.49 -16.71 -5.34
C ASN A 116 -6.72 -17.17 -6.59
N TYR A 117 -6.16 -16.23 -7.37
CA TYR A 117 -5.36 -16.59 -8.55
C TYR A 117 -4.03 -17.26 -8.19
N MET A 118 -3.38 -16.86 -7.11
CA MET A 118 -2.19 -17.53 -6.57
C MET A 118 -2.48 -18.97 -6.19
N VAL A 119 -3.61 -19.24 -5.51
CA VAL A 119 -4.07 -20.60 -5.20
C VAL A 119 -4.34 -21.40 -6.48
N LYS A 120 -5.00 -20.81 -7.48
CA LYS A 120 -5.21 -21.46 -8.79
C LYS A 120 -3.90 -21.74 -9.53
N SER A 121 -2.90 -20.86 -9.43
CA SER A 121 -1.55 -21.09 -10.00
C SER A 121 -0.86 -22.30 -9.38
N VAL A 122 -0.80 -22.39 -8.05
CA VAL A 122 -0.09 -23.50 -7.37
C VAL A 122 -0.84 -24.83 -7.41
N THR A 123 -2.16 -24.81 -7.64
CA THR A 123 -2.98 -26.03 -7.79
C THR A 123 -3.16 -26.49 -9.24
N GLY A 124 -2.62 -25.75 -10.22
CA GLY A 124 -2.81 -26.03 -11.65
C GLY A 124 -4.19 -25.65 -12.21
N ALA A 125 -5.08 -25.11 -11.38
CA ALA A 125 -6.46 -24.73 -11.75
C ALA A 125 -6.57 -23.41 -12.55
N LEU A 126 -5.47 -22.88 -13.10
CA LEU A 126 -5.48 -21.69 -13.97
C LEU A 126 -6.24 -21.91 -15.28
N GLY A 127 -6.12 -23.09 -15.89
CA GLY A 127 -6.79 -23.40 -17.16
C GLY A 127 -8.33 -23.38 -17.07
N THR A 128 -8.87 -23.55 -15.86
CA THR A 128 -10.31 -23.48 -15.55
C THR A 128 -10.66 -22.24 -14.73
N ALA A 129 -9.83 -21.21 -14.74
CA ALA A 129 -10.00 -20.03 -13.89
C ALA A 129 -11.03 -19.03 -14.45
N ASP A 130 -12.31 -19.28 -14.16
CA ASP A 130 -13.34 -18.26 -14.35
C ASP A 130 -13.16 -17.10 -13.36
N PHE A 131 -12.99 -15.89 -13.90
CA PHE A 131 -12.98 -14.63 -13.14
C PHE A 131 -14.39 -14.11 -12.90
N GLY A 132 -15.29 -14.22 -13.89
CA GLY A 132 -16.64 -13.70 -13.85
C GLY A 132 -17.47 -14.40 -12.78
N GLY A 133 -17.57 -15.72 -12.84
CA GLY A 133 -18.24 -16.51 -11.80
C GLY A 133 -17.61 -16.38 -10.42
N PHE A 134 -16.31 -16.06 -10.34
CA PHE A 134 -15.68 -15.74 -9.05
C PHE A 134 -16.16 -14.39 -8.50
N ILE A 135 -16.08 -13.29 -9.25
CA ILE A 135 -16.50 -11.96 -8.76
C ILE A 135 -18.03 -11.85 -8.58
N SER A 136 -18.81 -12.63 -9.32
CA SER A 136 -20.27 -12.72 -9.16
C SER A 136 -20.71 -13.69 -8.05
N SER A 137 -19.80 -14.47 -7.46
CA SER A 137 -20.11 -15.33 -6.32
C SER A 137 -20.36 -14.48 -5.07
N PRO A 138 -21.45 -14.71 -4.30
CA PRO A 138 -21.75 -13.92 -3.10
C PRO A 138 -20.78 -14.17 -1.95
N ALA A 139 -20.08 -15.31 -1.93
CA ALA A 139 -19.22 -15.72 -0.81
C ALA A 139 -17.73 -15.74 -1.14
N ALA A 140 -17.33 -16.21 -2.33
CA ALA A 140 -15.92 -16.46 -2.61
C ALA A 140 -15.02 -15.21 -2.54
N PRO A 141 -15.38 -14.04 -3.15
CA PRO A 141 -14.59 -12.82 -3.01
C PRO A 141 -14.49 -12.33 -1.56
N VAL A 142 -15.55 -12.51 -0.76
CA VAL A 142 -15.60 -12.08 0.64
C VAL A 142 -14.64 -12.92 1.50
N VAL A 143 -14.58 -14.23 1.27
CA VAL A 143 -13.62 -15.12 1.97
C VAL A 143 -12.19 -14.73 1.63
N TYR A 144 -11.85 -14.54 0.35
CA TYR A 144 -10.49 -14.16 -0.03
C TYR A 144 -10.11 -12.72 0.40
N HIS A 145 -11.06 -11.79 0.40
CA HIS A 145 -10.89 -10.46 1.01
C HIS A 145 -10.57 -10.58 2.52
N ALA A 146 -11.31 -11.42 3.25
CA ALA A 146 -11.06 -11.65 4.68
C ALA A 146 -9.67 -12.25 4.92
N ILE A 147 -9.24 -13.21 4.11
CA ILE A 147 -7.87 -13.78 4.16
C ILE A 147 -6.82 -12.68 3.92
N PHE A 148 -7.01 -11.83 2.90
CA PHE A 148 -6.10 -10.71 2.63
C PHE A 148 -6.04 -9.70 3.79
N MET A 149 -7.19 -9.37 4.37
CA MET A 149 -7.28 -8.48 5.53
C MET A 149 -6.63 -9.07 6.78
N LEU A 150 -6.78 -10.38 7.03
CA LEU A 150 -6.11 -11.08 8.13
C LEU A 150 -4.59 -11.11 7.95
N ALA A 151 -4.10 -11.37 6.73
CA ALA A 151 -2.67 -11.29 6.42
C ALA A 151 -2.11 -9.87 6.62
N THR A 152 -2.84 -8.85 6.16
CA THR A 152 -2.50 -7.44 6.38
C THR A 152 -2.45 -7.10 7.86
N LEU A 153 -3.46 -7.52 8.63
CA LEU A 153 -3.56 -7.30 10.06
C LEU A 153 -2.42 -7.99 10.83
N ALA A 154 -2.05 -9.22 10.45
CA ALA A 154 -0.93 -9.94 11.07
C ALA A 154 0.41 -9.20 10.92
N ILE A 155 0.66 -8.59 9.75
CA ILE A 155 1.85 -7.74 9.53
C ILE A 155 1.77 -6.46 10.38
N VAL A 156 0.62 -5.80 10.41
CA VAL A 156 0.44 -4.53 11.15
C VAL A 156 0.52 -4.70 12.67
N ILE A 157 -0.02 -5.79 13.23
CA ILE A 157 0.11 -6.13 14.66
C ILE A 157 1.58 -6.34 15.05
N GLY A 158 2.43 -6.80 14.12
CA GLY A 158 3.87 -6.90 14.32
C GLY A 158 4.61 -5.57 14.47
N GLY A 159 3.94 -4.42 14.28
CA GLY A 159 4.54 -3.10 14.37
C GLY A 159 5.44 -2.74 13.17
N ILE A 160 6.21 -1.68 13.32
CA ILE A 160 7.12 -1.16 12.29
C ILE A 160 8.31 -2.11 12.14
N SER A 161 9.00 -2.41 13.24
CA SER A 161 10.29 -3.11 13.21
C SER A 161 10.19 -4.62 12.97
N ARG A 162 9.22 -5.30 13.59
CA ARG A 162 9.05 -6.77 13.47
C ARG A 162 8.07 -7.19 12.39
N GLY A 163 7.10 -6.33 12.07
CA GLY A 163 6.08 -6.54 11.05
C GLY A 163 6.48 -5.94 9.70
N ILE A 164 6.17 -4.65 9.52
CA ILE A 164 6.27 -3.94 8.23
C ILE A 164 7.69 -4.03 7.66
N GLU A 165 8.71 -3.65 8.41
CA GLU A 165 10.10 -3.63 7.94
C GLU A 165 10.59 -5.02 7.52
N ARG A 166 10.23 -6.06 8.29
CA ARG A 166 10.64 -7.44 8.01
C ARG A 166 9.96 -7.98 6.75
N ALA A 167 8.67 -7.69 6.57
CA ALA A 167 7.93 -8.04 5.36
C ALA A 167 8.52 -7.31 4.13
N SER A 168 8.65 -5.99 4.21
CA SER A 168 9.19 -5.14 3.14
C SER A 168 10.60 -5.56 2.69
N LYS A 169 11.50 -5.89 3.62
CA LYS A 169 12.87 -6.35 3.31
C LYS A 169 12.94 -7.62 2.47
N VAL A 170 11.89 -8.44 2.47
CA VAL A 170 11.83 -9.71 1.71
C VAL A 170 10.96 -9.55 0.47
N LEU A 171 9.75 -9.02 0.64
CA LEU A 171 8.74 -8.95 -0.42
C LEU A 171 9.12 -7.96 -1.53
N MET A 172 9.78 -6.83 -1.22
CA MET A 172 10.14 -5.84 -2.24
C MET A 172 11.28 -6.31 -3.16
N PRO A 173 12.40 -6.84 -2.66
CA PRO A 173 13.41 -7.46 -3.53
C PRO A 173 12.85 -8.65 -4.32
N ALA A 174 12.00 -9.48 -3.71
CA ALA A 174 11.37 -10.61 -4.41
C ALA A 174 10.48 -10.14 -5.57
N LEU A 175 9.62 -9.14 -5.37
CA LEU A 175 8.79 -8.56 -6.42
C LEU A 175 9.65 -7.98 -7.56
N PHE A 176 10.74 -7.27 -7.23
CA PHE A 176 11.66 -6.71 -8.23
C PHE A 176 12.32 -7.81 -9.07
N VAL A 177 12.84 -8.86 -8.44
CA VAL A 177 13.44 -10.01 -9.15
C VAL A 177 12.41 -10.72 -10.02
N MET A 178 11.19 -10.97 -9.53
CA MET A 178 10.12 -11.56 -10.33
C MET A 178 9.77 -10.71 -11.57
N THR A 179 9.81 -9.38 -11.45
CA THR A 179 9.51 -8.44 -12.55
C THR A 179 10.66 -8.33 -13.57
N LEU A 180 11.86 -8.84 -13.27
CA LEU A 180 12.99 -8.88 -14.21
C LEU A 180 13.09 -10.22 -14.96
N ILE A 181 12.45 -11.27 -14.46
CA ILE A 181 12.47 -12.62 -15.05
C ILE A 181 11.34 -12.81 -16.07
N VAL A 182 10.24 -12.05 -15.93
CA VAL A 182 9.04 -12.06 -16.77
C VAL A 182 9.08 -10.92 -17.78
#